data_AF-A0A1A2DX36-F1
#
_entry.id   AF-A0A1A2DX36-F1
#
_cell.length_a   1.000
_cell.length_b   1.000
_cell.length_c   1.000
_cell.angle_alpha   90.00
_cell.angle_beta   90.00
_cell.angle_gamma   90.00
#
_symmetry.space_group_name_H-M   'P 1'
#
loop_
_entity.id
_entity.type
_entity.pdbx_description
1 polymer ?
#
loop_
_entity_poly.entity_id
_entity_poly.type
_entity_poly.pdbx_seq_one_letter_code
_entity_poly.pdbx_strand_id
1 'polypeptide(L)'
;MAGTEDRSGAFFKNVRQGHVFTLRTEEDGSDPERFVVISQTCDIVLSKRPTVILARVVELAGSERANAATETNPRLVPLPCLDDKHFADLCFVESRQKIDLLDLPYAPGIDLGNEQVKRDFSLSITRWFGRFPFPDEVVPWLRPLEQVVREKYRKQSALGELLRQVVVEIRVEELAQWDHAPYKIDIHTIVRAEALPTLPDDIADVSDFVQQLRESDDSVKAPAALAELYSAMDDVHIRHHVLHALAESLAALCTPANIDTQPEAVTTAVATIEWHLWGDDEFPLARIRKSEPLDLEYLSEPDQRV
;
A
#
# COMPACT_ATOMS: atom_id res chain seq x y z
N MET A 1 38.72 -16.32 15.84
CA MET A 1 37.85 -15.61 14.86
C MET A 1 37.28 -16.57 13.81
N ALA A 2 38.09 -17.41 13.15
CA ALA A 2 37.58 -18.37 12.13
C ALA A 2 36.46 -19.33 12.61
N GLY A 3 36.50 -19.80 13.87
CA GLY A 3 35.46 -20.70 14.39
C GLY A 3 34.11 -20.02 14.72
N THR A 4 34.10 -18.72 14.98
CA THR A 4 32.88 -17.96 15.29
C THR A 4 32.14 -17.57 14.02
N GLU A 5 32.87 -17.23 12.95
CA GLU A 5 32.29 -16.93 11.64
C GLU A 5 31.62 -18.15 11.01
N ASP A 6 32.24 -19.33 11.12
CA ASP A 6 31.67 -20.59 10.60
C ASP A 6 30.39 -20.99 11.37
N ARG A 7 30.41 -20.82 12.70
CA ARG A 7 29.24 -21.08 13.56
C ARG A 7 28.09 -20.10 13.29
N SER A 8 28.38 -18.82 13.11
CA SER A 8 27.39 -17.81 12.73
C SER A 8 26.77 -18.14 11.38
N GLY A 9 27.58 -18.47 10.38
CA GLY A 9 27.08 -18.93 9.08
C GLY A 9 26.14 -20.14 9.21
N ALA A 10 26.50 -21.14 10.02
CA ALA A 10 25.67 -22.32 10.24
C ALA A 10 24.33 -22.00 10.93
N PHE A 11 24.32 -21.13 11.93
CA PHE A 11 23.11 -20.72 12.65
C PHE A 11 22.14 -19.95 11.74
N PHE A 12 22.64 -18.92 11.06
CA PHE A 12 21.79 -18.03 10.23
C PHE A 12 21.35 -18.66 8.91
N LYS A 13 21.90 -19.81 8.49
CA LYS A 13 21.37 -20.59 7.35
C LYS A 13 19.91 -20.97 7.50
N ASN A 14 19.42 -21.08 8.73
CA ASN A 14 18.03 -21.43 9.02
C ASN A 14 17.17 -20.21 9.38
N VAL A 15 17.74 -19.01 9.52
CA VAL A 15 17.00 -17.81 9.88
C VAL A 15 16.46 -17.13 8.61
N ARG A 16 15.22 -16.65 8.65
CA ARG A 16 14.52 -16.01 7.53
C ARG A 16 13.87 -14.70 8.00
N GLN A 17 13.55 -13.84 7.03
CA GLN A 17 12.65 -12.71 7.27
C GLN A 17 11.32 -13.25 7.82
N GLY A 18 10.80 -12.64 8.89
CA GLY A 18 9.61 -13.12 9.61
C GLY A 18 9.88 -14.06 10.78
N HIS A 19 11.12 -14.50 11.03
CA HIS A 19 11.45 -15.16 12.30
C HIS A 19 11.47 -14.17 13.47
N VAL A 20 11.03 -14.62 14.63
CA VAL A 20 10.95 -13.86 15.87
C VAL A 20 11.97 -14.40 16.87
N PHE A 21 12.93 -13.57 17.26
CA PHE A 21 13.86 -13.85 18.36
C PHE A 21 13.25 -13.41 19.69
N THR A 22 13.56 -14.16 20.75
CA THR A 22 13.28 -13.76 22.13
C THR A 22 14.60 -13.40 22.82
N LEU A 23 14.81 -12.12 23.13
CA LEU A 23 16.08 -11.62 23.67
C LEU A 23 16.15 -11.64 25.20
N ARG A 24 15.03 -11.47 25.88
CA ARG A 24 14.95 -11.54 27.34
C ARG A 24 13.71 -12.33 27.77
N THR A 25 13.93 -13.41 28.50
CA THR A 25 12.98 -13.98 29.46
C THR A 25 13.53 -13.65 30.83
N GLU A 26 13.03 -12.60 31.50
CA GLU A 26 13.44 -12.30 32.87
C GLU A 26 12.44 -12.85 33.89
N GLU A 27 12.99 -13.28 35.02
CA GLU A 27 12.33 -14.01 36.12
C GLU A 27 11.30 -13.15 36.90
N ASP A 28 11.18 -11.86 36.58
CA ASP A 28 10.39 -10.84 37.30
C ASP A 28 8.94 -10.66 36.78
N GLY A 29 8.49 -11.51 35.85
CA GLY A 29 7.10 -11.53 35.39
C GLY A 29 6.70 -10.45 34.39
N SER A 30 7.66 -9.75 33.78
CA SER A 30 7.44 -8.90 32.61
C SER A 30 7.37 -9.73 31.32
N ASP A 31 6.63 -9.25 30.32
CA ASP A 31 6.55 -9.93 29.03
C ASP A 31 7.92 -9.98 28.34
N PRO A 32 8.29 -11.14 27.75
CA PRO A 32 9.59 -11.31 27.15
C PRO A 32 9.77 -10.38 25.94
N GLU A 33 10.97 -9.80 25.82
CA GLU A 33 11.27 -8.89 24.72
C GLU A 33 11.48 -9.69 23.43
N ARG A 34 10.56 -9.49 22.48
CA ARG A 34 10.54 -10.19 21.20
C ARG A 34 10.81 -9.25 20.04
N PHE A 35 11.54 -9.74 19.05
CA PHE A 35 11.89 -9.00 17.85
C PHE A 35 11.75 -9.86 16.61
N VAL A 36 11.10 -9.34 15.58
CA VAL A 36 10.98 -10.02 14.29
C VAL A 36 12.07 -9.56 13.33
N VAL A 37 12.61 -10.48 12.55
CA VAL A 37 13.57 -10.20 11.50
C VAL A 37 12.88 -9.57 10.30
N ILE A 38 13.26 -8.35 9.96
CA ILE A 38 12.72 -7.62 8.79
C ILE A 38 13.74 -7.48 7.66
N SER A 39 15.04 -7.69 7.92
CA SER A 39 16.06 -7.70 6.85
C SER A 39 15.82 -8.84 5.85
N GLN A 40 16.26 -8.63 4.61
CA GLN A 40 16.18 -9.64 3.55
C GLN A 40 17.00 -10.89 3.88
N THR A 41 16.54 -12.06 3.45
CA THR A 41 17.20 -13.35 3.71
C THR A 41 18.65 -13.39 3.22
N CYS A 42 18.99 -12.71 2.12
CA CYS A 42 20.38 -12.60 1.68
C CYS A 42 21.26 -11.89 2.71
N ASP A 43 20.79 -10.81 3.33
CA ASP A 43 21.55 -10.12 4.37
C ASP A 43 21.65 -10.95 5.65
N ILE A 44 20.64 -11.77 5.95
CA ILE A 44 20.67 -12.71 7.08
C ILE A 44 21.70 -13.82 6.88
N VAL A 45 21.76 -14.44 5.71
CA VAL A 45 22.60 -15.65 5.50
C VAL A 45 24.06 -15.29 5.16
N LEU A 46 24.32 -14.16 4.51
CA LEU A 46 25.66 -13.79 4.08
C LEU A 46 26.55 -13.40 5.27
N SER A 47 27.67 -14.10 5.46
CA SER A 47 28.65 -13.82 6.53
C SER A 47 29.27 -12.43 6.44
N LYS A 48 29.44 -11.91 5.22
CA LYS A 48 29.95 -10.53 4.97
C LYS A 48 29.01 -9.42 5.47
N ARG A 49 27.77 -9.76 5.82
CA ARG A 49 26.81 -8.86 6.46
C ARG A 49 26.81 -9.20 7.96
N PRO A 50 27.46 -8.39 8.82
CA PRO A 50 27.62 -8.75 10.23
C PRO A 50 26.34 -8.53 11.05
N THR A 51 25.35 -7.81 10.51
CA THR A 51 24.14 -7.41 11.23
C THR A 51 22.87 -7.99 10.63
N VAL A 52 21.80 -7.97 11.44
CA VAL A 52 20.42 -8.29 11.08
C VAL A 52 19.56 -7.09 11.49
N ILE A 53 18.55 -6.76 10.68
CA ILE A 53 17.59 -5.69 11.01
C ILE A 53 16.35 -6.32 11.62
N LEU A 54 15.98 -5.82 12.79
CA LEU A 54 14.90 -6.31 13.63
C LEU A 54 13.86 -5.21 13.85
N ALA A 55 12.59 -5.58 13.91
CA ALA A 55 11.52 -4.74 14.43
C ALA A 55 11.02 -5.30 15.76
N ARG A 56 10.66 -4.42 16.70
CA ARG A 56 10.08 -4.84 17.97
C ARG A 56 8.72 -5.49 17.75
N VAL A 57 8.44 -6.58 18.47
CA VAL A 57 7.11 -7.21 18.51
C VAL A 57 6.31 -6.57 19.64
N VAL A 58 5.09 -6.12 19.35
CA VAL A 58 4.15 -5.52 20.30
C VAL A 58 2.86 -6.33 20.36
N GLU A 59 2.25 -6.42 21.55
CA GLU A 59 0.89 -6.96 21.73
C GLU A 59 -0.10 -5.79 21.72
N LEU A 60 -1.15 -5.90 20.91
CA LEU A 60 -2.21 -4.90 20.81
C LEU A 60 -3.54 -5.47 21.33
N ALA A 61 -4.36 -4.59 21.89
CA ALA A 61 -5.69 -4.93 22.40
C ALA A 61 -6.76 -3.98 21.87
N GLY A 62 -8.03 -4.39 22.01
CA GLY A 62 -9.20 -3.53 21.73
C GLY A 62 -9.23 -2.96 20.32
N SER A 63 -9.48 -1.66 20.22
CA SER A 63 -9.60 -0.92 18.96
C SER A 63 -8.29 -0.80 18.19
N GLU A 64 -7.15 -0.71 18.89
CA GLU A 64 -5.83 -0.63 18.24
C GLU A 64 -5.52 -1.90 17.47
N ARG A 65 -5.81 -3.06 18.07
CA ARG A 65 -5.70 -4.37 17.41
C ARG A 65 -6.62 -4.46 16.21
N ALA A 66 -7.89 -4.06 16.36
CA ALA A 66 -8.85 -4.09 15.26
C ALA A 66 -8.39 -3.22 14.08
N ASN A 67 -7.82 -2.05 14.35
CA ASN A 67 -7.27 -1.17 13.32
C ASN A 67 -6.01 -1.76 12.68
N ALA A 68 -5.05 -2.26 13.47
CA ALA A 68 -3.83 -2.86 12.96
C ALA A 68 -4.08 -4.13 12.12
N ALA A 69 -5.05 -4.96 12.53
CA ALA A 69 -5.44 -6.17 11.81
C ALA A 69 -6.06 -5.90 10.43
N THR A 70 -6.49 -4.66 10.14
CA THR A 70 -7.05 -4.31 8.84
C THR A 70 -6.01 -3.99 7.77
N GLU A 71 -4.71 -4.16 8.06
CA GLU A 71 -3.56 -3.92 7.17
C GLU A 71 -3.50 -2.50 6.57
N THR A 72 -4.33 -1.58 7.04
CA THR A 72 -4.27 -0.19 6.59
C THR A 72 -3.11 0.55 7.20
N ASN A 73 -2.72 0.15 8.42
CA ASN A 73 -1.61 0.73 9.15
C ASN A 73 -0.27 0.11 8.68
N PRO A 74 0.51 0.79 7.81
CA PRO A 74 1.74 0.23 7.31
C PRO A 74 2.81 0.11 8.40
N ARG A 75 2.64 0.77 9.56
CA ARG A 75 3.56 0.65 10.70
C ARG A 75 3.51 -0.73 11.34
N LEU A 76 2.32 -1.32 11.42
CA LEU A 76 2.05 -2.50 12.24
C LEU A 76 1.79 -3.71 11.34
N VAL A 77 2.76 -4.60 11.25
CA VAL A 77 2.67 -5.80 10.39
C VAL A 77 2.26 -7.01 11.22
N PRO A 78 1.18 -7.74 10.89
CA PRO A 78 0.68 -8.85 11.70
C PRO A 78 1.67 -10.03 11.75
N LEU A 79 1.72 -10.71 12.90
CA LEU A 79 2.54 -11.90 13.14
C LEU A 79 1.67 -13.10 13.57
N PRO A 80 0.86 -13.66 12.65
CA PRO A 80 -0.21 -14.61 12.97
C PRO A 80 0.27 -15.96 13.51
N CYS A 81 1.54 -16.32 13.36
CA CYS A 81 2.07 -17.55 13.95
C CYS A 81 2.37 -17.44 15.45
N LEU A 82 2.37 -16.22 16.01
CA LEU A 82 2.38 -16.01 17.45
C LEU A 82 0.94 -16.08 17.99
N ASP A 83 0.09 -15.15 17.56
CA ASP A 83 -1.36 -15.10 17.75
C ASP A 83 -1.97 -13.91 16.95
N ASP A 84 -3.24 -13.58 17.20
CA ASP A 84 -3.98 -12.49 16.55
C ASP A 84 -3.82 -11.11 17.23
N LYS A 85 -2.87 -10.98 18.15
CA LYS A 85 -2.58 -9.75 18.91
C LYS A 85 -1.16 -9.24 18.71
N HIS A 86 -0.25 -10.04 18.17
CA HIS A 86 1.13 -9.66 17.97
C HIS A 86 1.39 -9.03 16.60
N PHE A 87 2.11 -7.91 16.61
CA PHE A 87 2.48 -7.14 15.43
C PHE A 87 3.96 -6.76 15.48
N ALA A 88 4.59 -6.67 14.33
CA ALA A 88 5.87 -6.00 14.15
C ALA A 88 5.64 -4.49 14.10
N ASP A 89 6.29 -3.73 14.97
CA ASP A 89 6.24 -2.28 14.97
C ASP A 89 7.42 -1.70 14.19
N LEU A 90 7.17 -1.27 12.95
CA LEU A 90 8.18 -0.72 12.05
C LEU A 90 8.62 0.70 12.44
N CYS A 91 8.04 1.31 13.47
CA CYS A 91 8.56 2.53 14.07
C CYS A 91 9.74 2.25 15.03
N PHE A 92 9.87 1.01 15.55
CA PHE A 92 10.95 0.60 16.44
C PHE A 92 11.82 -0.46 15.77
N VAL A 93 12.70 0.02 14.89
CA VAL A 93 13.63 -0.81 14.13
C VAL A 93 15.04 -0.63 14.65
N GLU A 94 15.74 -1.75 14.86
CA GLU A 94 17.13 -1.76 15.29
C GLU A 94 17.98 -2.70 14.44
N SER A 95 19.28 -2.39 14.38
CA SER A 95 20.29 -3.28 13.77
C SER A 95 21.08 -3.95 14.89
N ARG A 96 21.10 -5.28 14.90
CA ARG A 96 21.88 -6.07 15.87
C ARG A 96 22.98 -6.85 15.19
N GLN A 97 24.08 -7.08 15.90
CA GLN A 97 25.13 -7.96 15.41
C GLN A 97 24.63 -9.40 15.43
N LYS A 98 24.96 -10.18 14.40
CA LYS A 98 24.62 -11.60 14.31
C LYS A 98 25.14 -12.39 15.51
N ILE A 99 26.31 -12.01 16.02
CA ILE A 99 26.92 -12.63 17.19
C ILE A 99 26.07 -12.48 18.46
N ASP A 100 25.28 -11.41 18.58
CA ASP A 100 24.44 -11.16 19.76
C ASP A 100 23.16 -12.01 19.75
N LEU A 101 22.79 -12.53 18.57
CA LEU A 101 21.61 -13.36 18.37
C LEU A 101 21.96 -14.86 18.27
N LEU A 102 23.25 -15.21 18.34
CA LEU A 102 23.70 -16.59 18.30
C LEU A 102 23.08 -17.38 19.44
N ASP A 103 22.57 -18.57 19.10
CA ASP A 103 21.95 -19.52 20.03
C ASP A 103 20.66 -19.02 20.72
N LEU A 104 20.20 -17.80 20.42
CA LEU A 104 18.90 -17.33 20.92
C LEU A 104 17.78 -18.15 20.29
N PRO A 105 16.72 -18.48 21.07
CA PRO A 105 15.56 -19.15 20.52
C PRO A 105 14.86 -18.24 19.52
N TYR A 106 14.43 -18.82 18.40
CA TYR A 106 13.58 -18.16 17.43
C TYR A 106 12.45 -19.06 16.95
N ALA A 107 11.34 -18.44 16.57
CA ALA A 107 10.15 -19.09 16.04
C ALA A 107 9.60 -18.32 14.84
N PRO A 108 8.81 -18.94 13.95
CA PRO A 108 8.10 -18.21 12.91
C PRO A 108 7.08 -17.23 13.50
N GLY A 109 7.13 -15.96 13.06
CA GLY A 109 6.05 -14.99 13.25
C GLY A 109 5.02 -15.03 12.13
N ILE A 110 5.37 -15.63 10.99
CA ILE A 110 4.51 -15.85 9.82
C ILE A 110 4.66 -17.28 9.31
N ASP A 111 3.73 -17.75 8.47
CA ASP A 111 3.84 -19.07 7.84
C ASP A 111 4.91 -19.07 6.74
N LEU A 112 6.13 -19.46 7.12
CA LEU A 112 7.27 -19.55 6.21
C LEU A 112 7.15 -20.68 5.16
N GLY A 113 6.20 -21.61 5.34
CA GLY A 113 5.86 -22.64 4.36
C GLY A 113 4.99 -22.10 3.22
N ASN A 114 4.34 -20.96 3.39
CA ASN A 114 3.45 -20.35 2.42
C ASN A 114 4.15 -19.19 1.67
N GLU A 115 4.35 -19.35 0.36
CA GLU A 115 5.00 -18.33 -0.48
C GLU A 115 4.22 -17.01 -0.54
N GLN A 116 2.89 -17.06 -0.55
CA GLN A 116 2.07 -15.85 -0.59
C GLN A 116 2.24 -15.04 0.70
N VAL A 117 2.15 -15.70 1.86
CA VAL A 117 2.36 -15.07 3.18
C VAL A 117 3.74 -14.41 3.29
N LYS A 118 4.78 -15.05 2.77
CA LYS A 118 6.13 -14.46 2.73
C LYS A 118 6.20 -13.20 1.86
N ARG A 119 5.52 -13.20 0.71
CA ARG A 119 5.43 -12.03 -0.17
C ARG A 119 4.67 -10.90 0.52
N ASP A 120 3.51 -11.19 1.10
CA ASP A 120 2.66 -10.20 1.77
C ASP A 120 3.40 -9.54 2.95
N PHE A 121 4.14 -10.33 3.74
CA PHE A 121 4.98 -9.80 4.82
C PHE A 121 6.09 -8.87 4.29
N SER A 122 6.78 -9.27 3.21
CA SER A 122 7.82 -8.44 2.58
C SER A 122 7.25 -7.16 1.96
N LEU A 123 6.07 -7.24 1.34
CA LEU A 123 5.38 -6.09 0.76
C LEU A 123 4.93 -5.11 1.86
N SER A 124 4.45 -5.62 3.00
CA SER A 124 4.07 -4.80 4.16
C SER A 124 5.26 -4.00 4.69
N ILE A 125 6.44 -4.63 4.81
CA ILE A 125 7.68 -3.94 5.18
C ILE A 125 8.06 -2.89 4.13
N THR A 126 7.96 -3.25 2.85
CA THR A 126 8.31 -2.35 1.74
C THR A 126 7.40 -1.14 1.70
N ARG A 127 6.10 -1.30 1.96
CA ARG A 127 5.12 -0.21 2.01
C ARG A 127 5.52 0.83 3.06
N TRP A 128 5.91 0.43 4.27
CA TRP A 128 6.33 1.38 5.31
C TRP A 128 7.53 2.25 4.91
N PHE A 129 8.56 1.64 4.29
CA PHE A 129 9.81 2.32 3.92
C PHE A 129 9.79 2.93 2.52
N GLY A 130 8.82 2.57 1.68
CA GLY A 130 8.70 2.99 0.28
C GLY A 130 7.73 4.15 0.05
N ARG A 131 7.17 4.74 1.11
CA ARG A 131 6.26 5.89 1.01
C ARG A 131 6.98 7.10 0.44
N PHE A 132 6.41 7.66 -0.62
CA PHE A 132 6.91 8.88 -1.22
C PHE A 132 6.43 10.10 -0.43
N PRO A 133 7.33 11.02 -0.03
CA PRO A 133 6.94 12.27 0.59
C PRO A 133 6.48 13.26 -0.48
N PHE A 134 5.20 13.19 -0.87
CA PHE A 134 4.62 14.18 -1.77
C PHE A 134 4.82 15.61 -1.22
N PRO A 135 5.02 16.62 -2.08
CA PRO A 135 5.10 18.02 -1.64
C PRO A 135 3.89 18.41 -0.82
N ASP A 136 4.10 19.18 0.26
CA ASP A 136 3.05 19.56 1.21
C ASP A 136 1.87 20.26 0.52
N GLU A 137 2.14 21.01 -0.55
CA GLU A 137 1.13 21.71 -1.34
C GLU A 137 0.30 20.79 -2.26
N VAL A 138 0.76 19.56 -2.51
CA VAL A 138 0.06 18.53 -3.33
C VAL A 138 -0.81 17.64 -2.45
N VAL A 139 -0.42 17.38 -1.20
CA VAL A 139 -1.16 16.53 -0.26
C VAL A 139 -2.66 16.86 -0.18
N PRO A 140 -3.09 18.15 -0.09
CA PRO A 140 -4.51 18.50 -0.06
C PRO A 140 -5.29 18.13 -1.32
N TRP A 141 -4.62 18.06 -2.48
CA TRP A 141 -5.24 17.65 -3.74
C TRP A 141 -5.53 16.16 -3.76
N LEU A 142 -4.63 15.33 -3.24
CA LEU A 142 -4.76 13.87 -3.27
C LEU A 142 -5.66 13.31 -2.14
N ARG A 143 -5.79 14.06 -1.04
CA ARG A 143 -6.52 13.64 0.18
C ARG A 143 -7.99 13.22 -0.05
N PRO A 144 -8.81 13.87 -0.89
CA PRO A 144 -10.21 13.46 -1.06
C PRO A 144 -10.34 12.12 -1.77
N LEU A 145 -9.51 11.85 -2.79
CA LEU A 145 -9.43 10.53 -3.43
C LEU A 145 -9.06 9.46 -2.39
N GLU A 146 -7.98 9.70 -1.62
CA GLU A 146 -7.58 8.81 -0.54
C GLU A 146 -8.74 8.51 0.42
N GLN A 147 -9.44 9.56 0.89
CA GLN A 147 -10.53 9.42 1.84
C GLN A 147 -11.66 8.56 1.28
N VAL A 148 -12.07 8.80 0.03
CA VAL A 148 -13.12 7.99 -0.62
C VAL A 148 -12.70 6.53 -0.70
N VAL A 149 -11.50 6.24 -1.17
CA VAL A 149 -11.02 4.86 -1.30
C VAL A 149 -10.95 4.20 0.07
N ARG A 150 -10.32 4.84 1.07
CA ARG A 150 -10.21 4.31 2.44
C ARG A 150 -11.58 4.03 3.07
N GLU A 151 -12.52 4.96 2.95
CA GLU A 151 -13.84 4.81 3.54
C GLU A 151 -14.69 3.73 2.87
N LYS A 152 -14.51 3.52 1.56
CA LYS A 152 -15.33 2.61 0.75
C LYS A 152 -14.72 1.22 0.67
N TYR A 153 -13.40 1.09 0.66
CA TYR A 153 -12.67 -0.19 0.56
C TYR A 153 -13.07 -1.20 1.65
N ARG A 154 -13.57 -0.75 2.81
CA ARG A 154 -14.03 -1.63 3.89
C ARG A 154 -15.55 -1.86 3.92
N LYS A 155 -16.31 -1.09 3.16
CA LYS A 155 -17.78 -1.18 3.14
C LYS A 155 -18.21 -2.27 2.17
N GLN A 156 -19.26 -3.01 2.55
CA GLN A 156 -20.01 -3.88 1.64
C GLN A 156 -20.89 -2.99 0.75
N SER A 157 -20.26 -2.36 -0.23
CA SER A 157 -20.88 -1.49 -1.22
C SER A 157 -20.28 -1.84 -2.59
N ALA A 158 -20.98 -1.54 -3.69
CA ALA A 158 -20.48 -1.85 -5.03
C ALA A 158 -19.08 -1.26 -5.27
N LEU A 159 -18.84 -0.01 -4.85
CA LEU A 159 -17.52 0.62 -4.95
C LEU A 159 -16.48 -0.09 -4.09
N GLY A 160 -16.82 -0.46 -2.85
CA GLY A 160 -15.91 -1.21 -2.00
C GLY A 160 -15.53 -2.57 -2.60
N GLU A 161 -16.49 -3.27 -3.19
CA GLU A 161 -16.23 -4.56 -3.86
C GLU A 161 -15.34 -4.39 -5.09
N LEU A 162 -15.66 -3.40 -5.93
CA LEU A 162 -14.89 -3.08 -7.12
C LEU A 162 -13.44 -2.69 -6.76
N LEU A 163 -13.24 -1.88 -5.72
CA LEU A 163 -11.90 -1.52 -5.24
C LEU A 163 -11.10 -2.73 -4.71
N ARG A 164 -11.76 -3.74 -4.12
CA ARG A 164 -11.10 -4.94 -3.58
C ARG A 164 -10.80 -5.99 -4.66
N GLN A 165 -11.73 -6.16 -5.59
CA GLN A 165 -11.67 -7.25 -6.57
C GLN A 165 -11.00 -6.83 -7.88
N VAL A 166 -11.20 -5.59 -8.31
CA VAL A 166 -10.83 -5.13 -9.66
C VAL A 166 -9.63 -4.20 -9.62
N VAL A 167 -9.66 -3.18 -8.75
CA VAL A 167 -8.55 -2.21 -8.65
C VAL A 167 -7.39 -2.86 -7.89
N VAL A 168 -6.22 -2.87 -8.52
CA VAL A 168 -4.98 -3.41 -7.95
C VAL A 168 -4.23 -2.32 -7.21
N GLU A 169 -4.11 -1.13 -7.83
CA GLU A 169 -3.30 -0.04 -7.29
C GLU A 169 -3.72 1.29 -7.92
N ILE A 170 -3.55 2.38 -7.17
CA ILE A 170 -3.61 3.75 -7.71
C ILE A 170 -2.23 4.37 -7.52
N ARG A 171 -1.66 4.92 -8.60
CA ARG A 171 -0.33 5.55 -8.58
C ARG A 171 -0.41 6.99 -9.06
N VAL A 172 0.50 7.82 -8.57
CA VAL A 172 0.60 9.25 -8.88
C VAL A 172 1.94 9.48 -9.59
N GLU A 173 1.90 9.97 -10.83
CA GLU A 173 3.08 10.39 -11.60
C GLU A 173 3.08 11.91 -11.74
N GLU A 174 4.26 12.52 -11.70
CA GLU A 174 4.45 13.92 -12.10
C GLU A 174 5.36 13.95 -13.33
N LEU A 175 4.95 14.67 -14.37
CA LEU A 175 5.57 14.61 -15.70
C LEU A 175 6.96 15.27 -15.80
N ALA A 176 7.24 16.27 -14.96
CA ALA A 176 8.42 17.15 -14.99
C ALA A 176 9.35 17.02 -13.77
N GLN A 177 9.06 16.12 -12.83
CA GLN A 177 9.66 15.94 -11.49
C GLN A 177 9.09 16.90 -10.43
N TRP A 178 9.03 16.40 -9.18
CA TRP A 178 8.47 17.08 -7.99
C TRP A 178 9.28 18.29 -7.49
N ASP A 179 10.12 18.89 -8.33
CA ASP A 179 11.06 19.94 -7.91
C ASP A 179 10.41 21.33 -7.87
N HIS A 180 9.46 21.62 -8.76
CA HIS A 180 8.87 22.95 -8.89
C HIS A 180 7.40 22.91 -9.31
N ALA A 181 6.55 23.64 -8.57
CA ALA A 181 5.18 23.95 -8.98
C ALA A 181 5.13 24.91 -10.19
N PRO A 182 4.04 24.91 -10.99
CA PRO A 182 2.86 24.07 -10.82
C PRO A 182 3.04 22.67 -11.43
N TYR A 183 2.60 21.64 -10.69
CA TYR A 183 2.73 20.22 -11.04
C TYR A 183 1.68 19.79 -12.06
N LYS A 184 2.08 18.88 -12.95
CA LYS A 184 1.15 18.16 -13.84
C LYS A 184 1.09 16.71 -13.40
N ILE A 185 -0.04 16.35 -12.79
CA ILE A 185 -0.21 15.08 -12.11
C ILE A 185 -1.00 14.12 -13.00
N ASP A 186 -0.45 12.94 -13.21
CA ASP A 186 -1.16 11.81 -13.80
C ASP A 186 -1.62 10.87 -12.66
N ILE A 187 -2.91 10.55 -12.62
CA ILE A 187 -3.46 9.50 -11.75
C ILE A 187 -3.60 8.22 -12.58
N HIS A 188 -2.83 7.20 -12.21
CA HIS A 188 -2.89 5.88 -12.83
C HIS A 188 -3.75 4.96 -11.99
N THR A 189 -4.87 4.52 -12.55
CA THR A 189 -5.67 3.43 -11.98
C THR A 189 -5.24 2.13 -12.64
N ILE A 190 -4.70 1.21 -11.85
CA ILE A 190 -4.27 -0.11 -12.32
C ILE A 190 -5.32 -1.12 -11.86
N VAL A 191 -5.85 -1.90 -12.78
CA VAL A 191 -6.86 -2.95 -12.54
C VAL A 191 -6.33 -4.31 -12.96
N ARG A 192 -6.95 -5.38 -12.46
CA ARG A 192 -6.61 -6.74 -12.93
C ARG A 192 -6.83 -6.82 -14.43
N ALA A 193 -5.88 -7.38 -15.17
CA ALA A 193 -5.98 -7.58 -16.61
C ALA A 193 -7.28 -8.27 -17.03
N GLU A 194 -7.74 -9.24 -16.24
CA GLU A 194 -8.98 -10.00 -16.49
C GLU A 194 -10.24 -9.11 -16.49
N ALA A 195 -10.19 -7.97 -15.79
CA ALA A 195 -11.28 -7.01 -15.69
C ALA A 195 -11.25 -5.96 -16.81
N LEU A 196 -10.11 -5.79 -17.48
CA LEU A 196 -9.90 -4.82 -18.56
C LEU A 196 -9.60 -5.54 -19.89
N PRO A 197 -10.62 -6.09 -20.57
CA PRO A 197 -10.45 -6.76 -21.85
C PRO A 197 -9.96 -5.77 -22.93
N THR A 198 -9.14 -6.25 -23.87
CA THR A 198 -8.89 -5.55 -25.12
C THR A 198 -10.16 -5.56 -25.97
N LEU A 199 -10.59 -4.37 -26.41
CA LEU A 199 -11.74 -4.26 -27.31
C LEU A 199 -11.33 -4.63 -28.75
N PRO A 200 -12.14 -5.39 -29.49
CA PRO A 200 -11.94 -5.61 -30.92
C PRO A 200 -12.16 -4.30 -31.70
N ASP A 201 -11.52 -4.17 -32.87
CA ASP A 201 -11.60 -2.96 -33.70
C ASP A 201 -13.04 -2.62 -34.17
N ASP A 202 -13.89 -3.64 -34.30
CA ASP A 202 -15.31 -3.49 -34.67
C ASP A 202 -16.18 -3.31 -33.41
N ILE A 203 -16.14 -2.12 -32.83
CA ILE A 203 -16.93 -1.79 -31.62
C ILE A 203 -18.35 -1.38 -32.06
N ALA A 204 -19.37 -1.97 -31.42
CA ALA A 204 -20.75 -1.51 -31.56
C ALA A 204 -20.86 -0.02 -31.13
N ASP A 205 -21.77 0.74 -31.71
CA ASP A 205 -22.00 2.12 -31.27
C ASP A 205 -22.51 2.13 -29.81
N VAL A 206 -21.66 2.58 -28.90
CA VAL A 206 -21.91 2.69 -27.46
C VAL A 206 -22.13 4.14 -27.02
N SER A 207 -22.33 5.07 -27.95
CA SER A 207 -22.45 6.51 -27.65
C SER A 207 -23.55 6.80 -26.62
N ASP A 208 -24.71 6.16 -26.77
CA ASP A 208 -25.83 6.27 -25.82
C ASP A 208 -25.47 5.76 -24.42
N PHE A 209 -24.60 4.76 -24.32
CA PHE A 209 -24.12 4.24 -23.04
C PHE A 209 -23.07 5.15 -22.41
N VAL A 210 -22.12 5.66 -23.21
CA VAL A 210 -21.11 6.61 -22.72
C VAL A 210 -21.78 7.86 -22.13
N GLN A 211 -22.88 8.34 -22.73
CA GLN A 211 -23.66 9.43 -22.16
C GLN A 211 -24.26 9.09 -20.78
N GLN A 212 -24.59 7.82 -20.52
CA GLN A 212 -25.08 7.38 -19.21
C GLN A 212 -23.99 7.37 -18.13
N LEU A 213 -22.70 7.48 -18.49
CA LEU A 213 -21.58 7.60 -17.55
C LEU A 213 -21.35 9.05 -17.09
N ARG A 214 -22.06 10.00 -17.69
CA ARG A 214 -21.97 11.44 -17.41
C ARG A 214 -23.18 11.93 -16.61
N GLU A 215 -22.98 13.02 -15.88
CA GLU A 215 -24.02 13.83 -15.27
C GLU A 215 -24.59 14.83 -16.29
N SER A 216 -25.61 15.59 -15.90
CA SER A 216 -26.25 16.57 -16.80
C SER A 216 -25.36 17.74 -17.23
N ASP A 217 -24.30 18.02 -16.47
CA ASP A 217 -23.31 19.06 -16.75
C ASP A 217 -22.08 18.52 -17.52
N ASP A 218 -22.18 17.29 -18.05
CA ASP A 218 -21.11 16.57 -18.75
C ASP A 218 -19.93 16.15 -17.85
N SER A 219 -20.02 16.36 -16.53
CA SER A 219 -19.05 15.77 -15.59
C SER A 219 -19.22 14.25 -15.52
N VAL A 220 -18.14 13.53 -15.19
CA VAL A 220 -18.23 12.08 -14.98
C VAL A 220 -19.01 11.78 -13.69
N LYS A 221 -19.83 10.73 -13.71
CA LYS A 221 -20.57 10.28 -12.53
C LYS A 221 -19.63 9.96 -11.37
N ALA A 222 -20.12 10.14 -10.14
CA ALA A 222 -19.37 9.82 -8.94
C ALA A 222 -18.97 8.32 -8.89
N PRO A 223 -17.84 7.95 -8.24
CA PRO A 223 -17.33 6.57 -8.28
C PRO A 223 -18.32 5.52 -7.77
N ALA A 224 -19.16 5.88 -6.79
CA ALA A 224 -20.17 4.99 -6.24
C ALA A 224 -21.24 4.62 -7.30
N ALA A 225 -21.71 5.58 -8.09
CA ALA A 225 -22.70 5.32 -9.13
C ALA A 225 -22.12 4.48 -10.26
N LEU A 226 -20.86 4.72 -10.64
CA LEU A 226 -20.15 3.92 -11.64
C LEU A 226 -19.94 2.48 -11.18
N ALA A 227 -19.65 2.26 -9.90
CA ALA A 227 -19.50 0.91 -9.37
C ALA A 227 -20.83 0.12 -9.34
N GLU A 228 -21.95 0.78 -9.06
CA GLU A 228 -23.28 0.16 -9.18
C GLU A 228 -23.57 -0.23 -10.65
N LEU A 229 -23.24 0.65 -11.61
CA LEU A 229 -23.35 0.33 -13.04
C LEU A 229 -22.46 -0.85 -13.44
N TYR A 230 -21.20 -0.87 -12.98
CA TYR A 230 -20.29 -1.98 -13.23
C TYR A 230 -20.86 -3.33 -12.75
N SER A 231 -21.45 -3.32 -11.55
CA SER A 231 -22.01 -4.52 -10.92
C SER A 231 -23.30 -5.01 -11.58
N ALA A 232 -24.07 -4.10 -12.18
CA ALA A 232 -25.34 -4.43 -12.84
C ALA A 232 -25.18 -4.94 -14.28
N MET A 233 -24.00 -4.74 -14.89
CA MET A 233 -23.74 -5.08 -16.29
C MET A 233 -22.85 -6.30 -16.37
N ASP A 234 -23.17 -7.27 -17.23
CA ASP A 234 -22.30 -8.43 -17.53
C ASP A 234 -21.50 -8.26 -18.82
N ASP A 235 -21.88 -7.28 -19.64
CA ASP A 235 -21.21 -7.01 -20.91
C ASP A 235 -19.81 -6.43 -20.68
N VAL A 236 -18.83 -7.11 -21.27
CA VAL A 236 -17.40 -6.87 -21.12
C VAL A 236 -16.97 -5.53 -21.73
N HIS A 237 -17.61 -5.10 -22.82
CA HIS A 237 -17.36 -3.82 -23.49
C HIS A 237 -17.92 -2.66 -22.68
N ILE A 238 -19.12 -2.84 -22.13
CA ILE A 238 -19.74 -1.87 -21.22
C ILE A 238 -18.87 -1.69 -19.97
N ARG A 239 -18.44 -2.80 -19.35
CA ARG A 239 -17.55 -2.77 -18.17
C ARG A 239 -16.24 -2.04 -18.46
N HIS A 240 -15.65 -2.22 -19.64
CA HIS A 240 -14.46 -1.48 -20.07
C HIS A 240 -14.70 0.04 -20.01
N HIS A 241 -15.79 0.54 -20.60
CA HIS A 241 -16.11 1.98 -20.56
C HIS A 241 -16.40 2.48 -19.13
N VAL A 242 -17.07 1.67 -18.31
CA VAL A 242 -17.30 2.01 -16.89
C VAL A 242 -15.99 2.14 -16.12
N LEU A 243 -15.00 1.27 -16.39
CA LEU A 243 -13.68 1.37 -15.75
C LEU A 243 -12.90 2.62 -16.18
N HIS A 244 -12.99 3.01 -17.45
CA HIS A 244 -12.43 4.29 -17.91
C HIS A 244 -13.09 5.48 -17.20
N ALA A 245 -14.42 5.51 -17.14
CA ALA A 245 -15.14 6.54 -16.40
C ALA A 245 -14.80 6.51 -14.89
N LEU A 246 -14.55 5.33 -14.33
CA LEU A 246 -14.13 5.21 -12.93
C LEU A 246 -12.76 5.85 -12.71
N ALA A 247 -11.78 5.56 -13.56
CA ALA A 247 -10.44 6.16 -13.46
C ALA A 247 -10.51 7.69 -13.56
N GLU A 248 -11.30 8.21 -14.50
CA GLU A 248 -11.60 9.64 -14.61
C GLU A 248 -12.24 10.20 -13.34
N SER A 249 -13.25 9.51 -12.81
CA SER A 249 -14.00 9.93 -11.62
C SER A 249 -13.13 9.93 -10.37
N LEU A 250 -12.23 8.95 -10.23
CA LEU A 250 -11.24 8.92 -9.15
C LEU A 250 -10.25 10.07 -9.26
N ALA A 251 -9.76 10.40 -10.46
CA ALA A 251 -8.88 11.54 -10.65
C ALA A 251 -9.61 12.88 -10.43
N ALA A 252 -10.89 12.98 -10.79
CA ALA A 252 -11.71 14.17 -10.55
C ALA A 252 -11.91 14.46 -9.05
N LEU A 253 -11.82 13.43 -8.19
CA LEU A 253 -11.81 13.64 -6.73
C LEU A 253 -10.56 14.37 -6.24
N CYS A 254 -9.48 14.43 -7.03
CA CYS A 254 -8.24 15.07 -6.63
C CYS A 254 -8.36 16.61 -6.66
N THR A 255 -9.26 17.18 -5.87
CA THR A 255 -9.47 18.63 -5.75
C THR A 255 -9.56 18.99 -4.28
N PRO A 256 -8.80 19.99 -3.78
CA PRO A 256 -8.81 20.34 -2.36
C PRO A 256 -10.21 20.64 -1.84
N ALA A 257 -10.55 20.05 -0.70
CA ALA A 257 -11.77 20.44 0.02
C ALA A 257 -11.67 21.92 0.43
N ASN A 258 -12.73 22.69 0.16
CA ASN A 258 -12.79 24.13 0.41
C ASN A 258 -11.63 24.90 -0.24
N ILE A 259 -11.41 24.70 -1.54
CA ILE A 259 -10.31 25.31 -2.31
C ILE A 259 -10.17 26.82 -2.08
N ASP A 260 -11.29 27.55 -1.94
CA ASP A 260 -11.31 29.01 -1.71
C ASP A 260 -10.69 29.44 -0.37
N THR A 261 -10.53 28.50 0.57
CA THR A 261 -9.95 28.72 1.91
C THR A 261 -8.53 28.17 2.03
N GLN A 262 -8.04 27.47 1.00
CA GLN A 262 -6.69 26.92 1.00
C GLN A 262 -5.65 28.02 0.78
N PRO A 263 -4.42 27.86 1.30
CA PRO A 263 -3.31 28.76 1.00
C PRO A 263 -3.07 28.88 -0.52
N GLU A 264 -2.64 30.05 -0.97
CA GLU A 264 -2.32 30.29 -2.39
C GLU A 264 -1.35 29.24 -2.95
N ALA A 265 -0.34 28.87 -2.15
CA ALA A 265 0.63 27.82 -2.46
C ALA A 265 -0.04 26.48 -2.83
N VAL A 266 -1.14 26.10 -2.17
CA VAL A 266 -1.91 24.88 -2.48
C VAL A 266 -2.76 25.09 -3.74
N THR A 267 -3.51 26.18 -3.81
CA THR A 267 -4.44 26.42 -4.92
C THR A 267 -3.75 26.57 -6.28
N THR A 268 -2.49 26.99 -6.29
CA THR A 268 -1.67 27.16 -7.50
C THR A 268 -0.66 26.03 -7.70
N ALA A 269 -0.58 25.08 -6.76
CA ALA A 269 0.40 23.98 -6.81
C ALA A 269 0.20 23.07 -8.01
N VAL A 270 -1.04 22.81 -8.42
CA VAL A 270 -1.36 21.81 -9.44
C VAL A 270 -1.93 22.52 -10.67
N ALA A 271 -1.25 22.38 -11.80
CA ALA A 271 -1.70 22.92 -13.08
C ALA A 271 -2.81 22.07 -13.69
N THR A 272 -2.62 20.74 -13.70
CA THR A 272 -3.53 19.79 -14.33
C THR A 272 -3.48 18.45 -13.61
N ILE A 273 -4.62 17.76 -13.63
CA ILE A 273 -4.73 16.36 -13.24
C ILE A 273 -5.30 15.59 -14.43
N GLU A 274 -4.51 14.66 -14.94
CA GLU A 274 -4.93 13.71 -15.98
C GLU A 274 -5.11 12.32 -15.38
N TRP A 275 -5.81 11.46 -16.09
CA TRP A 275 -6.13 10.11 -15.63
C TRP A 275 -5.77 9.10 -16.70
N HIS A 276 -5.32 7.92 -16.26
CA HIS A 276 -5.03 6.80 -17.14
C HIS A 276 -5.49 5.50 -16.49
N LEU A 277 -5.97 4.57 -17.30
CA LEU A 277 -6.38 3.23 -16.88
C LEU A 277 -5.43 2.21 -17.49
N TRP A 278 -5.00 1.24 -16.70
CA TRP A 278 -4.08 0.19 -17.12
C TRP A 278 -4.53 -1.17 -16.59
N GLY A 279 -4.33 -2.22 -17.39
CA GLY A 279 -4.21 -3.58 -16.88
C GLY A 279 -2.90 -3.74 -16.12
N ASP A 280 -2.88 -4.59 -15.09
CA ASP A 280 -1.68 -4.89 -14.29
C ASP A 280 -0.57 -5.61 -15.06
N ASP A 281 -0.88 -6.15 -16.23
CA ASP A 281 0.06 -6.73 -17.20
C ASP A 281 0.58 -5.72 -18.25
N GLU A 282 -0.08 -4.56 -18.39
CA GLU A 282 0.24 -3.55 -19.40
C GLU A 282 0.87 -2.27 -18.83
N PHE A 283 0.84 -2.06 -17.51
CA PHE A 283 1.42 -0.86 -16.90
C PHE A 283 2.95 -0.80 -17.12
N PRO A 284 3.50 0.21 -17.84
CA PRO A 284 4.89 0.17 -18.25
C PRO A 284 5.87 0.24 -17.08
N LEU A 285 6.89 -0.63 -17.07
CA LEU A 285 7.97 -0.59 -16.07
C LEU A 285 8.65 0.79 -15.98
N ALA A 286 8.71 1.53 -17.09
CA ALA A 286 9.24 2.90 -17.11
C ALA A 286 8.40 3.86 -16.26
N ARG A 287 7.06 3.71 -16.23
CA ARG A 287 6.15 4.49 -15.40
C ARG A 287 6.15 4.03 -13.95
N ILE A 288 6.31 2.73 -13.67
CA ILE A 288 6.50 2.23 -12.28
C ILE A 288 7.65 2.98 -11.58
N ARG A 289 8.72 3.32 -12.31
CA ARG A 289 9.90 4.02 -11.77
C ARG A 289 9.73 5.54 -11.60
N LYS A 290 8.64 6.11 -12.12
CA LYS A 290 8.37 7.56 -12.12
C LYS A 290 7.07 7.93 -11.42
N SER A 291 6.32 6.91 -11.02
CA SER A 291 5.05 7.05 -10.34
C SER A 291 5.18 6.47 -8.95
N GLU A 292 4.38 6.99 -8.03
CA GLU A 292 4.43 6.62 -6.62
C GLU A 292 3.08 6.02 -6.22
N PRO A 293 3.06 4.89 -5.48
CA PRO A 293 1.81 4.34 -4.97
C PRO A 293 1.11 5.39 -4.11
N LEU A 294 -0.17 5.62 -4.35
CA LEU A 294 -0.99 6.42 -3.45
C LEU A 294 -1.28 5.58 -2.21
N ASP A 295 -0.42 5.70 -1.19
CA ASP A 295 -0.63 5.03 0.08
C ASP A 295 -1.80 5.70 0.83
N LEU A 296 -2.94 5.00 0.88
CA LEU A 296 -4.24 5.50 1.33
C LEU A 296 -4.34 5.87 2.84
N GLU A 297 -3.22 5.85 3.54
CA GLU A 297 -3.10 6.23 4.96
C GLU A 297 -2.09 7.37 5.22
N TYR A 298 -1.23 7.74 4.26
CA TYR A 298 -0.12 8.67 4.54
C TYR A 298 -0.47 10.16 4.34
N LEU A 299 -1.56 10.51 3.65
CA LEU A 299 -1.93 11.93 3.43
C LEU A 299 -2.88 12.49 4.49
N SER A 300 -3.22 11.71 5.51
CA SER A 300 -3.92 12.20 6.70
C SER A 300 -2.98 13.03 7.58
N GLU A 301 -3.47 14.18 8.07
CA GLU A 301 -2.74 15.04 9.00
C GLU A 301 -2.24 14.24 10.21
N PRO A 302 -1.08 14.58 10.79
CA PRO A 302 -0.63 13.98 12.04
C PRO A 302 -1.73 14.15 13.08
N ASP A 303 -2.24 13.03 13.60
CA ASP A 303 -3.26 13.02 14.64
C ASP A 303 -2.71 13.87 15.80
N GLN A 304 -3.31 15.04 16.04
CA GLN A 304 -2.94 15.95 17.13
C GLN A 304 -3.42 15.36 18.46
N ARG A 305 -2.84 14.22 18.85
CA ARG A 305 -3.04 13.59 20.15
C ARG A 305 -1.70 13.05 20.64
N VAL A 306 -0.97 13.94 21.31
CA VAL A 306 0.01 13.59 22.35
C VAL A 306 -0.74 13.41 23.66
#